data_AF-Q08VH2-F1
#
_entry.id   AF-Q08VH2-F1
#
_cell.length_a   1.000
_cell.length_b   1.000
_cell.length_c   1.000
_cell.angle_alpha   90.00
_cell.angle_beta   90.00
_cell.angle_gamma   90.00
#
_symmetry.space_group_name_H-M   'P 1'
#
loop_
_entity.id
_entity.type
_entity.pdbx_description
1 polymer ?
#
loop_
_entity_poly.entity_id
_entity_poly.type
_entity_poly.pdbx_seq_one_letter_code
_entity_poly.pdbx_strand_id
1 'polypeptide(L)'
;MRPMSLAPLALATLVAVPAFAEDSGKKNDSIPRVICAVQAKDGTRAVQGTDLVLEAGETVKDAVAVEGNVIVRKGAVVEDVVAIQGKVIIEAGAVVKGNVISMGGDIRLRKNAHVQGNAVALGGSVNADEEATIGGDKVNFSLVFNGKELVRNFIENALDESSGCTIASDEDEGDKT
;
A
#
# COMPACT_ATOMS: atom_id res chain seq x y z
N MET A 1 11.81 -69.25 -35.91
CA MET A 1 10.66 -69.03 -34.99
C MET A 1 10.92 -67.72 -34.23
N ARG A 2 10.11 -66.68 -34.46
CA ARG A 2 9.94 -65.54 -33.52
C ARG A 2 8.87 -65.94 -32.49
N PRO A 3 8.89 -65.42 -31.25
CA PRO A 3 8.14 -64.19 -30.93
C PRO A 3 8.95 -63.25 -30.00
N MET A 4 8.91 -61.92 -30.09
CA MET A 4 7.81 -60.95 -29.96
C MET A 4 7.20 -60.91 -28.55
N SER A 5 7.63 -59.95 -27.72
CA SER A 5 6.88 -59.44 -26.55
C SER A 5 7.26 -57.97 -26.32
N LEU A 6 6.40 -57.03 -26.72
CA LEU A 6 5.40 -56.36 -25.88
C LEU A 6 5.99 -55.22 -25.02
N ALA A 7 5.90 -54.02 -25.57
CA ALA A 7 5.87 -52.78 -24.80
C ALA A 7 4.52 -52.65 -24.07
N PRO A 8 4.48 -52.01 -22.89
CA PRO A 8 3.30 -51.31 -22.43
C PRO A 8 3.55 -49.79 -22.43
N LEU A 9 2.56 -49.10 -23.00
CA LEU A 9 2.31 -47.68 -22.89
C LEU A 9 2.40 -47.21 -21.43
N ALA A 10 3.20 -46.18 -21.16
CA ALA A 10 3.02 -45.32 -20.01
C ALA A 10 2.45 -43.97 -20.49
N LEU A 11 1.12 -43.89 -20.43
CA LEU A 11 0.31 -42.71 -20.64
C LEU A 11 0.51 -41.75 -19.46
N ALA A 12 1.45 -40.82 -19.56
CA ALA A 12 1.61 -39.76 -18.57
C ALA A 12 0.68 -38.59 -18.95
N THR A 13 -0.40 -38.50 -18.19
CA THR A 13 -1.47 -37.51 -18.27
C THR A 13 -0.95 -36.08 -18.10
N LEU A 14 -1.35 -35.20 -19.03
CA LEU A 14 -1.33 -33.74 -18.87
C LEU A 14 -2.10 -33.37 -17.61
N VAL A 15 -1.41 -32.94 -16.55
CA VAL A 15 -2.03 -32.15 -15.49
C VAL A 15 -2.00 -30.71 -15.96
N ALA A 16 -3.11 -30.30 -16.57
CA ALA A 16 -3.42 -28.91 -16.81
C ALA A 16 -3.47 -28.19 -15.45
N VAL A 17 -2.44 -27.42 -15.15
CA VAL A 17 -2.48 -26.46 -14.04
C VAL A 17 -3.46 -25.37 -14.46
N PRO A 18 -4.54 -25.08 -13.71
CA PRO A 18 -5.32 -23.89 -13.97
C PRO A 18 -4.40 -22.71 -13.69
N ALA A 19 -3.98 -22.04 -14.77
CA ALA A 19 -3.39 -20.73 -14.70
C ALA A 19 -4.45 -19.81 -14.08
N PHE A 20 -4.35 -19.58 -12.78
CA PHE A 20 -4.91 -18.40 -12.16
C PHE A 20 -4.18 -17.20 -12.77
N ALA A 21 -4.66 -16.75 -13.92
CA ALA A 21 -4.42 -15.41 -14.38
C ALA A 21 -5.11 -14.51 -13.34
N GLU A 22 -4.32 -14.02 -12.38
CA GLU A 22 -4.67 -12.83 -11.62
C GLU A 22 -4.86 -11.71 -12.64
N ASP A 23 -6.12 -11.45 -12.99
CA ASP A 23 -6.56 -10.27 -13.71
C ASP A 23 -6.33 -9.06 -12.80
N SER A 24 -5.09 -8.62 -12.71
CA SER A 24 -4.73 -7.33 -12.14
C SER A 24 -5.24 -6.26 -13.09
N GLY A 25 -6.49 -5.83 -12.87
CA GLY A 25 -7.16 -4.80 -13.65
C GLY A 25 -6.27 -3.59 -13.87
N LYS A 26 -5.75 -3.44 -15.10
CA LYS A 26 -5.10 -2.22 -15.56
C LYS A 26 -6.18 -1.14 -15.68
N LYS A 27 -6.34 -0.32 -14.65
CA LYS A 27 -7.07 0.95 -14.79
C LYS A 27 -6.34 1.79 -15.83
N ASN A 28 -7.01 2.03 -16.94
CA ASN A 28 -6.54 2.87 -18.04
C ASN A 28 -6.57 4.33 -17.58
N ASP A 29 -5.44 4.81 -17.08
CA ASP A 29 -5.26 6.16 -16.57
C ASP A 29 -4.78 7.06 -17.71
N SER A 30 -5.71 7.46 -18.58
CA SER A 30 -5.43 8.29 -19.77
C SER A 30 -5.27 9.79 -19.45
N ILE A 31 -5.13 10.16 -18.18
CA ILE A 31 -4.81 11.53 -17.76
C ILE A 31 -3.28 11.65 -17.74
N PRO A 32 -2.68 12.61 -18.47
CA PRO A 32 -1.23 12.81 -18.42
C PRO A 32 -0.82 13.21 -16.99
N ARG A 33 -0.14 12.31 -16.28
CA ARG A 33 0.45 12.64 -14.98
C ARG A 33 1.76 13.38 -15.18
N VAL A 34 1.94 14.47 -14.44
CA VAL A 34 3.22 15.17 -14.38
C VAL A 34 4.18 14.33 -13.56
N ILE A 35 5.21 13.79 -14.21
CA ILE A 35 6.27 13.04 -13.55
C ILE A 35 7.48 13.96 -13.42
N CYS A 36 7.88 14.26 -12.19
CA CYS A 36 9.11 14.97 -11.91
C CYS A 36 10.09 14.02 -11.23
N ALA A 37 11.37 14.10 -11.60
CA ALA A 37 12.44 13.38 -10.94
C ALA A 37 13.61 14.33 -10.74
N VAL A 38 14.09 14.44 -9.52
CA VAL A 38 15.23 15.28 -9.14
C VAL A 38 16.27 14.39 -8.47
N GLN A 39 17.51 14.55 -8.92
CA GLN A 39 18.68 14.05 -8.18
C GLN A 39 19.54 15.25 -7.82
N ALA A 40 19.67 15.53 -6.53
CA ALA A 40 20.52 16.59 -6.04
C ALA A 40 21.95 16.10 -5.88
N LYS A 41 22.91 17.04 -5.92
CA LYS A 41 24.35 16.73 -5.84
C LYS A 41 24.76 16.13 -4.50
N ASP A 42 23.95 16.27 -3.46
CA ASP A 42 24.17 15.72 -2.13
C ASP A 42 23.65 14.28 -1.97
N GLY A 43 23.20 13.65 -3.05
CA GLY A 43 22.73 12.26 -3.03
C GLY A 43 21.25 12.11 -2.71
N THR A 44 20.48 13.20 -2.67
CA THR A 44 19.03 13.18 -2.50
C THR A 44 18.32 12.85 -3.82
N ARG A 45 17.36 11.92 -3.76
CA ARG A 45 16.51 11.52 -4.88
C ARG A 45 15.06 11.81 -4.53
N ALA A 46 14.39 12.57 -5.39
CA ALA A 46 12.98 12.90 -5.23
C ALA A 46 12.22 12.59 -6.52
N VAL A 47 11.04 12.00 -6.41
CA VAL A 47 10.12 11.79 -7.54
C VAL A 47 8.71 12.23 -7.21
N GLN A 48 7.95 12.60 -8.24
CA GLN A 48 6.52 12.90 -8.15
C GLN A 48 5.75 12.10 -9.19
N GLY A 49 4.59 11.55 -8.80
CA GLY A 49 3.66 10.84 -9.69
C GLY A 49 4.11 9.44 -10.10
N THR A 50 5.21 8.95 -9.52
CA THR A 50 5.80 7.65 -9.79
C THR A 50 6.50 7.09 -8.55
N ASP A 51 6.87 5.81 -8.60
CA ASP A 51 7.55 5.13 -7.50
C ASP A 51 9.06 5.40 -7.53
N LEU A 52 9.66 5.66 -6.38
CA LEU A 52 11.11 5.74 -6.20
C LEU A 52 11.62 4.37 -5.74
N VAL A 53 12.38 3.72 -6.61
CA VAL A 53 13.08 2.47 -6.28
C VAL A 53 14.56 2.77 -6.04
N LEU A 54 15.04 2.41 -4.85
CA LEU A 54 16.46 2.34 -4.54
C LEU A 54 16.92 0.92 -4.78
N GLU A 55 17.86 0.73 -5.69
CA GLU A 55 18.30 -0.60 -6.12
C GLU A 55 19.24 -1.24 -5.09
N ALA A 56 19.43 -2.55 -5.20
CA ALA A 56 20.23 -3.30 -4.23
C ALA A 56 21.66 -2.76 -4.12
N GLY A 57 22.11 -2.49 -2.89
CA GLY A 57 23.45 -1.94 -2.61
C GLY A 57 23.60 -0.45 -2.92
N GLU A 58 22.55 0.24 -3.36
CA GLU A 58 22.57 1.68 -3.57
C GLU A 58 22.71 2.43 -2.23
N THR A 59 23.44 3.54 -2.22
CA THR A 59 23.51 4.45 -1.07
C THR A 59 22.94 5.81 -1.47
N VAL A 60 21.88 6.22 -0.79
CA VAL A 60 21.17 7.49 -1.04
C VAL A 60 21.12 8.28 0.26
N LYS A 61 21.12 9.60 0.15
CA LYS A 61 20.93 10.46 1.33
C LYS A 61 19.44 10.49 1.68
N ASP A 62 18.65 11.26 0.95
CA ASP A 62 17.20 11.33 1.14
C ASP A 62 16.47 10.69 -0.03
N ALA A 63 15.46 9.87 0.26
CA ALA A 63 14.59 9.25 -0.72
C ALA A 63 13.15 9.73 -0.54
N VAL A 64 12.67 10.55 -1.47
CA VAL A 64 11.36 11.20 -1.39
C VAL A 64 10.48 10.80 -2.57
N ALA A 65 9.26 10.33 -2.31
CA ALA A 65 8.24 10.15 -3.34
C ALA A 65 6.96 10.89 -2.96
N VAL A 66 6.43 11.68 -3.89
CA VAL A 66 5.13 12.35 -3.77
C VAL A 66 4.18 11.71 -4.78
N GLU A 67 3.00 11.28 -4.33
CA GLU A 67 2.04 10.53 -5.16
C GLU A 67 2.68 9.26 -5.77
N GLY A 68 3.44 8.55 -4.93
CA GLY A 68 4.19 7.37 -5.30
C GLY A 68 4.78 6.67 -4.08
N ASN A 69 5.21 5.43 -4.26
CA ASN A 69 5.79 4.62 -3.20
C ASN A 69 7.32 4.79 -3.18
N VAL A 70 7.94 4.65 -2.00
CA VAL A 70 9.39 4.46 -1.89
C VAL A 70 9.67 2.98 -1.60
N ILE A 71 10.50 2.36 -2.43
CA ILE A 71 10.89 0.95 -2.31
C ILE A 71 12.40 0.90 -2.13
N VAL A 72 12.84 0.49 -0.95
CA VAL A 72 14.25 0.34 -0.62
C VAL A 72 14.60 -1.14 -0.75
N ARG A 73 15.29 -1.51 -1.83
CA ARG A 73 15.64 -2.91 -2.12
C ARG A 73 16.69 -3.44 -1.15
N LYS A 74 16.79 -4.77 -1.11
CA LYS A 74 17.77 -5.50 -0.28
C LYS A 74 19.17 -4.89 -0.34
N GLY A 75 19.74 -4.60 0.83
CA GLY A 75 21.11 -4.11 0.98
C GLY A 75 21.32 -2.65 0.56
N ALA A 76 20.27 -1.95 0.10
CA ALA A 76 20.35 -0.50 -0.06
C ALA A 76 20.43 0.20 1.31
N VAL A 77 21.13 1.33 1.33
CA VAL A 77 21.33 2.16 2.51
C VAL A 77 20.82 3.56 2.22
N VAL A 78 19.94 4.07 3.07
CA VAL A 78 19.38 5.41 2.93
C VAL A 78 19.41 6.16 4.27
N GLU A 79 19.59 7.48 4.25
CA GLU A 79 19.52 8.30 5.45
C GLU A 79 18.06 8.50 5.85
N ASP A 80 17.27 9.26 5.09
CA ASP A 80 15.86 9.49 5.37
C ASP A 80 14.95 9.02 4.22
N VAL A 81 13.78 8.50 4.57
CA VAL A 81 12.77 8.03 3.60
C VAL A 81 11.43 8.69 3.86
N VAL A 82 10.87 9.33 2.83
CA VAL A 82 9.57 10.01 2.92
C VAL A 82 8.70 9.63 1.72
N ALA A 83 7.49 9.13 2.00
CA ALA A 83 6.44 8.92 0.99
C ALA A 83 5.18 9.72 1.33
N ILE A 84 4.70 10.55 0.41
CA ILE A 84 3.46 11.33 0.54
C ILE A 84 2.42 10.77 -0.42
N GLN A 85 1.23 10.45 0.09
CA GLN A 85 0.17 9.71 -0.63
C GLN A 85 0.70 8.39 -1.23
N GLY A 86 1.51 7.69 -0.45
CA GLY A 86 2.19 6.49 -0.90
C GLY A 86 2.75 5.69 0.26
N LYS A 87 3.17 4.47 -0.04
CA LYS A 87 3.69 3.52 0.95
C LYS A 87 5.21 3.56 0.97
N VAL A 88 5.79 3.22 2.10
CA VAL A 88 7.22 2.90 2.20
C VAL A 88 7.39 1.40 2.38
N ILE A 89 8.23 0.80 1.54
CA ILE A 89 8.56 -0.63 1.60
C ILE A 89 10.07 -0.75 1.79
N ILE A 90 10.49 -1.22 2.97
CA ILE A 90 11.88 -1.52 3.27
C ILE A 90 12.07 -3.03 3.15
N GLU A 91 12.77 -3.47 2.12
CA GLU A 91 12.98 -4.91 1.87
C GLU A 91 13.99 -5.54 2.82
N ALA A 92 14.10 -6.87 2.73
CA ALA A 92 14.93 -7.63 3.64
C ALA A 92 16.40 -7.23 3.57
N GLY A 93 17.01 -6.92 4.71
CA GLY A 93 18.41 -6.50 4.81
C GLY A 93 18.69 -5.09 4.30
N ALA A 94 17.67 -4.30 3.96
CA ALA A 94 17.83 -2.87 3.71
C ALA A 94 18.00 -2.09 5.02
N VAL A 95 18.73 -0.98 4.96
CA VAL A 95 19.08 -0.16 6.13
C VAL A 95 18.66 1.29 5.91
N VAL A 96 17.86 1.81 6.84
CA VAL A 96 17.56 3.24 6.97
C VAL A 96 18.27 3.77 8.22
N LYS A 97 19.16 4.75 8.05
CA LYS A 97 19.96 5.31 9.16
C LYS A 97 19.19 6.38 9.95
N GLY A 98 18.31 7.10 9.29
CA GLY A 98 17.45 8.12 9.86
C GLY A 98 16.02 7.60 10.00
N ASN A 99 15.07 8.41 9.57
CA ASN A 99 13.65 8.21 9.80
C ASN A 99 12.95 7.70 8.56
N VAL A 100 11.86 6.97 8.80
CA VAL A 100 10.91 6.54 7.78
C VAL A 100 9.57 7.18 8.05
N ILE A 101 9.07 7.96 7.08
CA ILE A 101 7.81 8.68 7.19
C ILE A 101 6.93 8.32 6.00
N SER A 102 5.70 7.90 6.27
CA SER A 102 4.65 7.72 5.26
C SER A 102 3.43 8.56 5.64
N MET A 103 2.96 9.38 4.71
CA MET A 103 1.74 10.16 4.85
C MET A 103 0.68 9.66 3.88
N GLY A 104 -0.50 9.28 4.39
CA GLY A 104 -1.58 8.70 3.61
C GLY A 104 -1.31 7.26 3.15
N GLY A 105 -0.37 6.56 3.78
CA GLY A 105 0.01 5.21 3.41
C GLY A 105 0.62 4.43 4.57
N ASP A 106 0.97 3.18 4.28
CA ASP A 106 1.59 2.26 5.22
C ASP A 106 3.12 2.26 5.09
N ILE A 107 3.78 1.95 6.21
CA ILE A 107 5.19 1.55 6.23
C ILE A 107 5.25 0.04 6.43
N ARG A 108 5.99 -0.66 5.57
CA ARG A 108 6.26 -2.10 5.67
C ARG A 108 7.75 -2.37 5.76
N LEU A 109 8.19 -2.91 6.88
CA LEU A 109 9.56 -3.38 7.10
C LEU A 109 9.55 -4.90 6.95
N ARG A 110 10.28 -5.41 5.97
CA ARG A 110 10.42 -6.86 5.75
C ARG A 110 11.44 -7.46 6.71
N LYS A 111 11.51 -8.78 6.74
CA LYS A 111 12.43 -9.54 7.60
C LYS A 111 13.87 -9.02 7.53
N ASN A 112 14.52 -8.78 8.67
CA ASN A 112 15.87 -8.19 8.76
C ASN A 112 16.03 -6.79 8.17
N ALA A 113 14.94 -6.03 7.99
CA ALA A 113 15.05 -4.61 7.69
C ALA A 113 15.43 -3.84 8.96
N HIS A 114 16.32 -2.85 8.83
CA HIS A 114 16.81 -2.06 9.95
C HIS A 114 16.51 -0.58 9.74
N VAL A 115 15.73 0.01 10.63
CA VAL A 115 15.52 1.45 10.73
C VAL A 115 16.15 1.91 12.03
N GLN A 116 17.16 2.77 11.99
CA GLN A 116 17.84 3.25 13.21
C GLN A 116 17.08 4.38 13.90
N GLY A 117 16.36 5.22 13.13
CA GLY A 117 15.51 6.27 13.67
C GLY A 117 14.06 5.84 13.85
N ASN A 118 13.14 6.78 13.66
CA ASN A 118 11.70 6.58 13.89
C ASN A 118 11.01 6.03 12.64
N ALA A 119 9.91 5.30 12.86
CA ALA A 119 8.99 4.90 11.80
C ALA A 119 7.61 5.52 12.08
N VAL A 120 7.18 6.46 11.23
CA VAL A 120 5.97 7.27 11.43
C VAL A 120 5.03 7.11 10.25
N ALA A 121 3.87 6.48 10.47
CA ALA A 121 2.78 6.42 9.49
C ALA A 121 1.63 7.35 9.91
N LEU A 122 1.37 8.39 9.12
CA LEU A 122 0.23 9.29 9.29
C LEU A 122 -0.88 8.91 8.31
N GLY A 123 -2.07 8.58 8.81
CA GLY A 123 -3.18 8.09 8.00
C GLY A 123 -3.04 6.62 7.54
N GLY A 124 -2.16 5.85 8.18
CA GLY A 124 -1.91 4.45 7.85
C GLY A 124 -1.28 3.68 9.01
N SER A 125 -0.60 2.59 8.71
CA SER A 125 -0.03 1.67 9.69
C SER A 125 1.46 1.41 9.48
N VAL A 126 2.17 1.12 10.57
CA VAL A 126 3.56 0.63 10.52
C VAL A 126 3.56 -0.86 10.81
N ASN A 127 3.96 -1.67 9.84
CA ASN A 127 4.06 -3.12 9.93
C ASN A 127 5.52 -3.54 9.83
N ALA A 128 6.01 -4.28 10.82
CA ALA A 128 7.36 -4.79 10.86
C ALA A 128 7.29 -6.32 10.99
N ASP A 129 7.89 -7.02 10.02
CA ASP A 129 8.00 -8.47 10.01
C ASP A 129 8.97 -8.97 11.11
N GLU A 130 9.08 -10.29 11.26
CA GLU A 130 10.04 -10.92 12.16
C GLU A 130 11.48 -10.44 11.90
N GLU A 131 12.24 -10.21 12.97
CA GLU A 131 13.64 -9.73 12.94
C GLU A 131 13.82 -8.32 12.33
N ALA A 132 12.76 -7.62 11.92
CA ALA A 132 12.86 -6.21 11.58
C ALA A 132 13.02 -5.36 12.85
N THR A 133 13.90 -4.35 12.80
CA THR A 133 14.20 -3.50 13.96
C THR A 133 13.92 -2.04 13.65
N ILE A 134 13.23 -1.37 14.56
CA ILE A 134 13.08 0.09 14.60
C ILE A 134 13.79 0.57 15.86
N GLY A 135 14.83 1.37 15.71
CA GLY A 135 15.66 1.85 16.82
C GLY A 135 15.01 2.98 17.61
N GLY A 136 14.21 3.81 16.94
CA GLY A 136 13.41 4.86 17.55
C GLY A 136 11.94 4.47 17.76
N ASP A 137 11.08 5.46 17.73
CA ASP A 137 9.65 5.30 17.98
C ASP A 137 8.91 4.73 16.76
N LYS A 138 7.96 3.83 17.05
CA LYS A 138 6.95 3.36 16.09
C LYS A 138 5.66 4.13 16.31
N VAL A 139 5.39 5.11 15.45
CA VAL A 139 4.20 5.96 15.54
C VAL A 139 3.25 5.62 14.41
N ASN A 140 2.00 5.32 14.75
CA ASN A 140 0.89 5.26 13.79
C ASN A 140 -0.18 6.24 14.23
N PHE A 141 -0.67 7.06 13.30
CA PHE A 141 -1.79 7.95 13.53
C PHE A 141 -2.88 7.65 12.52
N SER A 142 -3.92 6.92 12.94
CA SER A 142 -5.02 6.55 12.05
C SER A 142 -6.10 7.63 12.08
N LEU A 143 -6.24 8.39 10.99
CA LEU A 143 -7.34 9.32 10.77
C LEU A 143 -8.58 8.58 10.22
N VAL A 144 -8.89 7.40 10.76
CA VAL A 144 -10.19 6.74 10.49
C VAL A 144 -11.23 7.54 11.26
N PHE A 145 -11.62 8.67 10.68
CA PHE A 145 -12.86 9.34 10.97
C PHE A 145 -13.94 8.33 10.58
N ASN A 146 -14.37 7.49 11.52
CA ASN A 146 -15.56 6.67 11.38
C ASN A 146 -16.72 7.65 11.13
N GLY A 147 -16.96 7.95 9.86
CA GLY A 147 -17.93 8.96 9.44
C GLY A 147 -19.30 8.70 10.04
N LYS A 148 -19.64 7.45 10.36
CA LYS A 148 -20.89 7.10 11.00
C LYS A 148 -21.06 7.65 12.43
N GLU A 149 -20.01 7.71 13.24
CA GLU A 149 -20.07 8.24 14.61
C GLU A 149 -20.06 9.77 14.63
N LEU A 150 -19.22 10.38 13.78
CA LEU A 150 -19.16 11.84 13.66
C LEU A 150 -20.43 12.39 13.03
N VAL A 151 -20.89 11.80 11.92
CA VAL A 151 -22.13 12.21 11.27
C VAL A 151 -23.31 12.01 12.20
N ARG A 152 -23.38 10.92 12.97
CA ARG A 152 -24.46 10.73 13.94
C ARG A 152 -24.43 11.80 15.04
N ASN A 153 -23.27 12.09 15.62
CA ASN A 153 -23.19 13.09 16.70
C ASN A 153 -23.42 14.53 16.19
N PHE A 154 -23.02 14.85 14.95
CA PHE A 154 -23.28 16.15 14.33
C PHE A 154 -24.72 16.28 13.81
N ILE A 155 -25.30 15.22 13.26
CA ILE A 155 -26.69 15.20 12.78
C ILE A 155 -27.68 15.15 13.94
N GLU A 156 -27.44 14.34 14.98
CA GLU A 156 -28.32 14.30 16.17
C GLU A 156 -28.38 15.67 16.85
N ASN A 157 -27.24 16.36 17.00
CA ASN A 157 -27.22 17.73 17.53
C ASN A 157 -27.87 18.78 16.59
N ALA A 158 -27.88 18.55 15.28
CA ALA A 158 -28.48 19.48 14.32
C ALA A 158 -29.98 19.24 14.10
N LEU A 159 -30.46 18.00 14.30
CA LEU A 159 -31.87 17.62 14.16
C LEU A 159 -32.69 17.92 15.42
N ASP A 160 -32.06 18.02 16.59
CA ASP A 160 -32.77 18.23 17.87
C ASP A 160 -33.26 19.68 18.08
N GLU A 161 -32.89 20.64 17.21
CA GLU A 161 -33.20 22.06 17.45
C GLU A 161 -34.23 22.71 16.50
N SER A 162 -34.74 22.09 15.43
CA SER A 162 -35.85 22.75 14.68
C SER A 162 -36.67 21.98 13.64
N SER A 163 -36.30 20.80 13.15
CA SER A 163 -37.09 20.20 12.06
C SER A 163 -38.18 19.25 12.57
N GLY A 164 -39.36 19.82 12.82
CA GLY A 164 -40.64 19.11 12.84
C GLY A 164 -40.97 18.51 11.47
N CYS A 165 -40.16 17.58 10.99
CA CYS A 165 -40.38 16.83 9.77
C CYS A 165 -40.87 15.44 10.14
N THR A 166 -42.19 15.26 10.10
CA THR A 166 -42.81 13.94 10.00
C THR A 166 -42.52 13.39 8.60
N ILE A 167 -42.08 12.14 8.52
CA ILE A 167 -42.08 11.40 7.25
C ILE A 167 -43.54 11.26 6.83
N ALA A 168 -43.94 11.96 5.77
CA ALA A 168 -45.15 11.61 5.04
C ALA A 168 -44.86 10.27 4.35
N SER A 169 -45.30 9.20 4.98
CA SER A 169 -45.50 7.91 4.32
C SER A 169 -46.76 8.04 3.47
N ASP A 170 -46.59 8.15 2.17
CA ASP A 170 -47.67 7.91 1.21
C ASP A 170 -47.98 6.41 1.23
N GLU A 171 -48.83 6.00 2.17
CA GLU A 171 -49.67 4.82 2.02
C GLU A 171 -51.09 5.27 1.66
N ASP A 172 -51.78 4.41 0.90
CA ASP A 172 -53.21 4.40 0.55
C ASP A 172 -53.59 5.25 -0.70
N GLU A 173 -54.29 4.76 -1.73
CA GLU A 173 -55.31 3.72 -1.92
C GLU A 173 -55.31 3.37 -3.45
N GLY A 174 -55.56 2.16 -3.95
CA GLY A 174 -56.75 1.35 -3.70
C GLY A 174 -57.93 1.81 -4.57
N ASP A 175 -58.00 1.45 -5.85
CA ASP A 175 -59.32 1.30 -6.53
C ASP A 175 -59.38 0.03 -7.38
N LYS A 176 -60.44 -0.73 -7.12
CA LYS A 176 -60.87 -1.96 -7.79
C LYS A 176 -61.94 -1.58 -8.81
N THR A 177 -61.84 -2.06 -10.05
CA THR A 177 -62.86 -2.93 -10.70
C THR A 177 -62.43 -3.32 -12.10
#